data_AF-A0A7C3Y6C6-F1
#
_entry.id   AF-A0A7C3Y6C6-F1
#
_cell.length_a   1.000
_cell.length_b   1.000
_cell.length_c   1.000
_cell.angle_alpha   90.00
_cell.angle_beta   90.00
_cell.angle_gamma   90.00
#
_symmetry.space_group_name_H-M   'P 1'
#
loop_
_entity.id
_entity.type
_entity.pdbx_description
1 polymer ?
#
loop_
_entity_poly.entity_id
_entity_poly.type
_entity_poly.pdbx_seq_one_letter_code
_entity_poly.pdbx_strand_id
1 'polypeptide(L)'
;VSAEAGSGTNATAFGGTSGATPMIAGSAALLLDKYPTMTPREIKALLMNTAETSIGLNPVGLPGVGAPITRIGAGEVRVNQAANTKTAAWDKDSGAPSLSFGYQALNVPVMLAKNVVVRNYSNTPRLYTITSGFRYPDDATNGAVSLKFPSTISIPANSSVSIPVLLTIDASKLPTWDLNGGSRGGDGFRLQGVEFDGYLTISGGGDSIHLPWHVLPHKAADVQTPVDYVILKNGTGKLTLTNVLGKVNGRFDVFALTGQSGRIPSSQLPGPGDNFAVIDLKSVGVRLVDIGGGQFGVQFAVNTFGERAHPNYPAEFDIYVDSNNDGSFDYVVFNFENGGFGATGQNISRVYDLTTNAFVGVAFYTDADLDSANAILTARLLDLGLTPATTFRYSVYACDNYFTGLCTDAIENMTYTLGTPRYNSSVAAGAVPMKGTTKITVSTVPGGAAASPSQSGLLLLYRDARPKVEASAITVVP
;
A
#
# COMPACT_ATOMS: atom_id res chain seq x y z
N VAL A 1 5.22 17.21 -28.89
CA VAL A 1 5.60 16.81 -30.27
C VAL A 1 6.91 16.03 -30.16
N SER A 2 7.01 14.87 -30.81
CA SER A 2 8.23 14.05 -30.85
C SER A 2 8.70 13.91 -32.29
N ALA A 3 10.01 13.88 -32.51
CA ALA A 3 10.58 13.53 -33.81
C ALA A 3 10.22 12.07 -34.15
N GLU A 4 9.84 11.81 -35.40
CA GLU A 4 9.49 10.47 -35.86
C GLU A 4 10.75 9.77 -36.40
N ALA A 5 11.17 8.69 -35.72
CA ALA A 5 12.40 7.98 -36.07
C ALA A 5 12.33 7.41 -37.50
N GLY A 6 13.39 7.62 -38.28
CA GLY A 6 13.49 7.15 -39.68
C GLY A 6 12.82 8.05 -40.72
N SER A 7 12.10 9.10 -40.31
CA SER A 7 11.42 10.02 -41.23
C SER A 7 12.29 11.17 -41.74
N GLY A 8 13.47 11.39 -41.14
CA GLY A 8 14.38 12.50 -41.42
C GLY A 8 13.90 13.83 -40.83
N THR A 9 12.69 14.27 -41.17
CA THR A 9 12.17 15.62 -40.83
C THR A 9 10.78 15.63 -40.19
N ASN A 10 10.11 14.49 -40.06
CA ASN A 10 8.73 14.48 -39.55
C ASN A 10 8.68 14.49 -38.03
N ALA A 11 7.55 14.99 -37.53
CA ALA A 11 7.23 14.99 -36.12
C ALA A 11 5.76 14.66 -35.92
N THR A 12 5.45 14.02 -34.79
CA THR A 12 4.09 13.63 -34.42
C THR A 12 3.70 14.16 -33.04
N ALA A 13 2.40 14.29 -32.82
CA ALA A 13 1.88 14.54 -31.48
C ALA A 13 2.21 13.35 -30.58
N PHE A 14 2.82 13.62 -29.44
CA PHE A 14 3.23 12.61 -28.47
C PHE A 14 2.63 12.97 -27.13
N GLY A 15 1.91 12.03 -26.52
CA GLY A 15 1.26 12.15 -25.23
C GLY A 15 1.84 11.17 -24.23
N GLY A 16 1.70 11.49 -22.93
CA GLY A 16 2.22 10.69 -21.82
C GLY A 16 3.28 11.41 -21.00
N THR A 17 3.62 10.86 -19.85
CA THR A 17 4.63 11.43 -18.94
C THR A 17 6.00 11.53 -19.59
N SER A 18 6.35 10.62 -20.51
CA SER A 18 7.55 10.71 -21.34
C SER A 18 7.63 12.01 -22.17
N GLY A 19 6.48 12.60 -22.53
CA GLY A 19 6.42 13.91 -23.20
C GLY A 19 6.49 15.09 -22.24
N ALA A 20 6.06 14.91 -20.99
CA ALA A 20 6.15 15.92 -19.94
C ALA A 20 7.58 16.03 -19.35
N THR A 21 8.30 14.91 -19.22
CA THR A 21 9.67 14.86 -18.71
C THR A 21 10.64 15.86 -19.37
N PRO A 22 10.78 15.91 -20.71
CA PRO A 22 11.67 16.87 -21.36
C PRO A 22 11.25 18.33 -21.14
N MET A 23 9.95 18.60 -20.92
CA MET A 23 9.49 19.96 -20.58
C MET A 23 10.04 20.41 -19.22
N ILE A 24 10.03 19.51 -18.22
CA ILE A 24 10.63 19.79 -16.91
C ILE A 24 12.16 19.89 -17.01
N ALA A 25 12.81 19.04 -17.80
CA ALA A 25 14.26 19.11 -18.01
C ALA A 25 14.69 20.45 -18.64
N GLY A 26 14.00 20.91 -19.69
CA GLY A 26 14.25 22.22 -20.29
C GLY A 26 13.97 23.38 -19.33
N SER A 27 12.91 23.27 -18.53
CA SER A 27 12.59 24.24 -17.47
C SER A 27 13.71 24.36 -16.44
N ALA A 28 14.24 23.24 -15.97
CA ALA A 28 15.36 23.19 -15.03
C ALA A 28 16.64 23.77 -15.65
N ALA A 29 16.92 23.47 -16.93
CA ALA A 29 18.07 24.02 -17.64
C ALA A 29 18.04 25.56 -17.71
N LEU A 30 16.88 26.15 -18.00
CA LEU A 30 16.71 27.61 -18.01
C LEU A 30 16.95 28.24 -16.63
N LEU A 31 16.52 27.58 -15.55
CA LEU A 31 16.79 28.07 -14.20
C LEU A 31 18.26 27.91 -13.80
N LEU A 32 18.92 26.83 -14.21
CA LEU A 32 20.36 26.64 -13.97
C LEU A 32 21.19 27.68 -14.73
N ASP A 33 20.81 28.04 -15.96
CA ASP A 33 21.46 29.12 -16.72
C ASP A 33 21.32 30.47 -16.01
N LYS A 34 20.11 30.79 -15.52
CA LYS A 34 19.86 32.01 -14.75
C LYS A 34 20.53 32.02 -13.37
N TYR A 35 20.63 30.86 -12.72
CA TYR A 35 21.09 30.70 -11.35
C TYR A 35 22.17 29.59 -11.25
N PRO A 36 23.38 29.84 -11.78
CA PRO A 36 24.39 28.78 -11.96
C PRO A 36 24.97 28.22 -10.67
N THR A 37 24.74 28.87 -9.53
CA THR A 37 25.21 28.43 -8.21
C THR A 37 24.13 27.71 -7.39
N MET A 38 22.87 27.68 -7.85
CA MET A 38 21.80 26.98 -7.14
C MET A 38 21.94 25.46 -7.30
N THR A 39 21.64 24.75 -6.22
CA THR A 39 21.65 23.28 -6.21
C THR A 39 20.44 22.71 -6.96
N PRO A 40 20.51 21.44 -7.42
CA PRO A 40 19.34 20.77 -8.02
C PRO A 40 18.09 20.78 -7.14
N ARG A 41 18.28 20.73 -5.81
CA ARG A 41 17.18 20.84 -4.83
C ARG A 41 16.51 22.21 -4.90
N GLU A 42 17.29 23.28 -4.90
CA GLU A 42 16.76 24.65 -4.96
C GLU A 42 16.05 24.89 -6.29
N ILE A 43 16.61 24.43 -7.41
CA ILE A 43 15.97 24.50 -8.73
C ILE A 43 14.63 23.74 -8.73
N LYS A 44 14.60 22.51 -8.20
CA LYS A 44 13.37 21.74 -8.04
C LYS A 44 12.35 22.46 -7.16
N ALA A 45 12.80 23.10 -6.08
CA ALA A 45 11.94 23.88 -5.19
C ALA A 45 11.33 25.09 -5.90
N LEU A 46 12.11 25.89 -6.65
CA LEU A 46 11.56 27.01 -7.42
C LEU A 46 10.49 26.55 -8.42
N LEU A 47 10.73 25.46 -9.16
CA LEU A 47 9.77 24.93 -10.13
C LEU A 47 8.47 24.46 -9.47
N MET A 48 8.57 23.75 -8.35
CA MET A 48 7.40 23.21 -7.65
C MET A 48 6.67 24.30 -6.87
N ASN A 49 7.39 25.18 -6.16
CA ASN A 49 6.76 26.18 -5.30
C ASN A 49 6.02 27.29 -6.07
N THR A 50 6.27 27.46 -7.36
CA THR A 50 5.58 28.45 -8.21
C THR A 50 4.71 27.82 -9.29
N ALA A 51 4.40 26.53 -9.18
CA ALA A 51 3.55 25.87 -10.17
C ALA A 51 2.11 26.43 -10.13
N GLU A 52 1.35 26.25 -11.21
CA GLU A 52 -0.09 26.54 -11.21
C GLU A 52 -0.83 25.39 -10.52
N THR A 53 -1.58 25.71 -9.46
CA THR A 53 -2.28 24.71 -8.63
C THR A 53 -3.74 24.50 -9.05
N SER A 54 -4.30 25.40 -9.85
CA SER A 54 -5.69 25.36 -10.35
C SER A 54 -5.85 24.39 -11.51
N ILE A 55 -5.42 23.15 -11.32
CA ILE A 55 -5.40 22.10 -12.34
C ILE A 55 -6.61 21.17 -12.15
N GLY A 56 -7.36 20.96 -13.22
CA GLY A 56 -8.50 20.03 -13.24
C GLY A 56 -8.06 18.58 -13.48
N LEU A 57 -8.86 17.62 -13.00
CA LEU A 57 -8.62 16.19 -13.18
C LEU A 57 -8.74 15.77 -14.64
N ASN A 58 -9.80 16.22 -15.30
CA ASN A 58 -9.98 16.01 -16.73
C ASN A 58 -10.82 17.17 -17.29
N PRO A 59 -10.22 18.11 -18.05
CA PRO A 59 -10.96 19.24 -18.59
C PRO A 59 -12.02 18.85 -19.63
N VAL A 60 -11.96 17.63 -20.19
CA VAL A 60 -12.91 17.13 -21.19
C VAL A 60 -14.03 16.30 -20.54
N GLY A 61 -13.67 15.36 -19.67
CA GLY A 61 -14.61 14.42 -19.07
C GLY A 61 -15.17 14.82 -17.70
N LEU A 62 -14.47 15.70 -16.96
CA LEU A 62 -14.82 16.16 -15.61
C LEU A 62 -14.46 17.65 -15.43
N PRO A 63 -15.01 18.56 -16.27
CA PRO A 63 -14.69 19.98 -16.19
C PRO A 63 -15.04 20.54 -14.81
N GLY A 64 -14.14 21.35 -14.24
CA GLY A 64 -14.32 21.99 -12.93
C GLY A 64 -13.94 21.14 -11.72
N VAL A 65 -13.67 19.84 -11.87
CA VAL A 65 -13.18 18.99 -10.77
C VAL A 65 -11.68 19.15 -10.64
N GLY A 66 -11.20 19.63 -9.49
CA GLY A 66 -9.77 19.73 -9.20
C GLY A 66 -9.09 18.36 -9.18
N ALA A 67 -7.86 18.27 -9.70
CA ALA A 67 -7.03 17.08 -9.52
C ALA A 67 -6.40 17.05 -8.11
N PRO A 68 -6.34 15.88 -7.46
CA PRO A 68 -5.66 15.73 -6.17
C PRO A 68 -4.15 15.88 -6.32
N ILE A 69 -3.49 16.25 -5.23
CA ILE A 69 -2.04 16.44 -5.17
C ILE A 69 -1.29 15.15 -5.50
N THR A 70 -1.80 13.97 -5.13
CA THR A 70 -1.23 12.68 -5.58
C THR A 70 -1.14 12.52 -7.10
N ARG A 71 -1.98 13.22 -7.88
CA ARG A 71 -1.96 13.17 -9.35
C ARG A 71 -1.14 14.27 -10.01
N ILE A 72 -1.11 15.48 -9.44
CA ILE A 72 -0.47 16.66 -10.07
C ILE A 72 0.82 17.11 -9.39
N GLY A 73 1.17 16.51 -8.24
CA GLY A 73 2.25 17.00 -7.40
C GLY A 73 2.00 18.44 -6.96
N ALA A 74 2.97 19.32 -7.22
CA ALA A 74 2.83 20.75 -6.90
C ALA A 74 1.98 21.54 -7.91
N GLY A 75 1.59 20.93 -9.05
CA GLY A 75 0.84 21.58 -10.11
C GLY A 75 1.60 21.68 -11.45
N GLU A 76 1.08 22.49 -12.37
CA GLU A 76 1.67 22.68 -13.70
C GLU A 76 2.84 23.67 -13.66
N VAL A 77 3.97 23.33 -14.27
CA VAL A 77 5.17 24.17 -14.26
C VAL A 77 4.94 25.57 -14.86
N ARG A 78 5.43 26.61 -14.17
CA ARG A 78 5.44 28.00 -14.63
C ARG A 78 6.86 28.57 -14.59
N VAL A 79 7.66 28.29 -15.63
CA VAL A 79 9.10 28.60 -15.66
C VAL A 79 9.40 30.09 -15.46
N ASN A 80 8.56 30.97 -16.00
CA ASN A 80 8.68 32.41 -15.82
C ASN A 80 8.48 32.83 -14.35
N GLN A 81 7.52 32.22 -13.64
CA GLN A 81 7.32 32.48 -12.22
C GLN A 81 8.48 31.92 -11.39
N ALA A 82 8.92 30.69 -11.69
CA ALA A 82 10.05 30.05 -11.03
C ALA A 82 11.35 30.87 -11.22
N ALA A 83 11.55 31.45 -12.40
CA ALA A 83 12.69 32.29 -12.70
C ALA A 83 12.65 33.64 -11.96
N ASN A 84 11.47 34.16 -11.61
CA ASN A 84 11.34 35.50 -11.03
C ASN A 84 11.21 35.50 -9.51
N THR A 85 10.75 34.40 -8.91
CA THR A 85 10.70 34.28 -7.46
C THR A 85 12.10 34.39 -6.82
N LYS A 86 12.14 34.95 -5.62
CA LYS A 86 13.31 34.99 -4.73
C LYS A 86 13.02 34.25 -3.42
N THR A 87 12.03 33.37 -3.41
CA THR A 87 11.63 32.55 -2.27
C THR A 87 11.51 31.09 -2.69
N ALA A 88 12.03 30.19 -1.87
CA ALA A 88 11.82 28.75 -2.03
C ALA A 88 11.56 28.10 -0.66
N ALA A 89 10.84 26.98 -0.68
CA ALA A 89 10.52 26.21 0.50
C ALA A 89 10.61 24.70 0.26
N TRP A 90 11.14 23.96 1.23
CA TRP A 90 11.24 22.50 1.17
C TRP A 90 11.26 21.86 2.57
N ASP A 91 10.89 20.58 2.65
CA ASP A 91 11.08 19.76 3.84
C ASP A 91 12.57 19.60 4.13
N LYS A 92 12.99 19.95 5.35
CA LYS A 92 14.38 19.94 5.80
C LYS A 92 14.99 18.54 5.70
N ASP A 93 14.21 17.52 6.08
CA ASP A 93 14.72 16.16 6.27
C ASP A 93 14.83 15.43 4.93
N SER A 94 13.76 15.44 4.12
CA SER A 94 13.78 14.79 2.79
C SER A 94 14.41 15.65 1.70
N GLY A 95 14.49 16.98 1.89
CA GLY A 95 14.85 17.92 0.83
C GLY A 95 13.78 18.10 -0.25
N ALA A 96 12.61 17.47 -0.11
CA ALA A 96 11.54 17.58 -1.09
C ALA A 96 10.80 18.92 -0.94
N PRO A 97 10.48 19.63 -2.04
CA PRO A 97 9.59 20.80 -2.00
C PRO A 97 8.11 20.38 -1.94
N SER A 98 7.82 19.49 -1.00
CA SER A 98 6.49 18.99 -0.65
C SER A 98 6.53 18.37 0.75
N LEU A 99 5.37 18.24 1.39
CA LEU A 99 5.21 17.59 2.69
C LEU A 99 4.38 16.31 2.55
N SER A 100 5.06 15.18 2.40
CA SER A 100 4.41 13.87 2.47
C SER A 100 4.41 13.34 3.91
N PHE A 101 3.21 13.03 4.41
CA PHE A 101 3.01 12.38 5.70
C PHE A 101 2.67 10.88 5.57
N GLY A 102 2.62 10.37 4.33
CA GLY A 102 2.45 8.95 4.02
C GLY A 102 1.10 8.36 4.42
N TYR A 103 1.02 7.03 4.34
CA TYR A 103 -0.09 6.24 4.87
C TYR A 103 -0.04 6.16 6.40
N GLN A 104 -1.18 6.34 7.05
CA GLN A 104 -1.30 6.37 8.50
C GLN A 104 -2.51 5.56 8.96
N ALA A 105 -2.33 4.29 9.33
CA ALA A 105 -3.37 3.49 9.97
C ALA A 105 -3.41 3.76 11.49
N LEU A 106 -4.51 4.36 11.96
CA LEU A 106 -4.58 5.02 13.26
C LEU A 106 -5.75 4.54 14.11
N ASN A 107 -5.44 4.15 15.34
CA ASN A 107 -6.42 3.84 16.39
C ASN A 107 -6.44 4.90 17.51
N VAL A 108 -5.57 5.91 17.43
CA VAL A 108 -5.48 7.04 18.36
C VAL A 108 -5.20 8.33 17.59
N PRO A 109 -5.52 9.52 18.15
CA PRO A 109 -5.07 10.77 17.57
C PRO A 109 -3.54 10.83 17.50
N VAL A 110 -3.00 11.38 16.42
CA VAL A 110 -1.56 11.56 16.24
C VAL A 110 -1.21 12.97 15.81
N MET A 111 -0.01 13.40 16.13
CA MET A 111 0.59 14.63 15.66
C MET A 111 1.90 14.29 14.95
N LEU A 112 1.96 14.59 13.65
CA LEU A 112 3.12 14.39 12.80
C LEU A 112 3.80 15.73 12.59
N ALA A 113 5.12 15.76 12.56
CA ALA A 113 5.90 16.98 12.41
C ALA A 113 6.78 16.91 11.16
N LYS A 114 6.81 18.01 10.41
CA LYS A 114 7.79 18.28 9.36
C LYS A 114 8.43 19.62 9.62
N ASN A 115 9.69 19.78 9.22
CA ASN A 115 10.41 21.04 9.35
C ASN A 115 10.56 21.66 7.97
N VAL A 116 9.92 22.80 7.71
CA VAL A 116 10.01 23.50 6.42
C VAL A 116 11.14 24.52 6.49
N VAL A 117 12.12 24.39 5.61
CA VAL A 117 13.08 25.46 5.34
C VAL A 117 12.44 26.43 4.37
N VAL A 118 12.43 27.72 4.74
CA VAL A 118 12.05 28.82 3.84
C VAL A 118 13.29 29.67 3.59
N ARG A 119 13.63 29.88 2.33
CA ARG A 119 14.86 30.56 1.89
C ARG A 119 14.52 31.87 1.19
N ASN A 120 15.14 32.96 1.63
CA ASN A 120 15.04 34.29 1.02
C ASN A 120 16.30 34.63 0.19
N TYR A 121 16.23 34.54 -1.13
CA TYR A 121 17.34 34.88 -2.04
C TYR A 121 17.43 36.37 -2.36
N SER A 122 16.60 37.24 -1.79
CA SER A 122 16.72 38.68 -2.01
C SER A 122 17.86 39.28 -1.17
N ASN A 123 18.32 40.45 -1.60
CA ASN A 123 19.32 41.24 -0.89
C ASN A 123 18.72 42.09 0.25
N THR A 124 17.46 41.86 0.61
CA THR A 124 16.74 42.58 1.66
C THR A 124 16.04 41.61 2.61
N PRO A 125 15.88 41.94 3.90
CA PRO A 125 15.05 41.14 4.78
C PRO A 125 13.61 41.11 4.26
N ARG A 126 12.94 39.97 4.43
CA ARG A 126 11.54 39.78 4.04
C ARG A 126 10.71 39.23 5.20
N LEU A 127 9.56 39.85 5.40
CA LEU A 127 8.49 39.31 6.23
C LEU A 127 7.54 38.51 5.34
N TYR A 128 7.30 37.26 5.73
CA TYR A 128 6.35 36.38 5.06
C TYR A 128 5.15 36.10 5.96
N THR A 129 3.98 36.02 5.34
CA THR A 129 2.75 35.46 5.92
C THR A 129 2.60 34.04 5.41
N ILE A 130 2.17 33.14 6.29
CA ILE A 130 1.94 31.73 5.98
C ILE A 130 0.47 31.42 6.22
N THR A 131 -0.17 30.81 5.23
CA THR A 131 -1.54 30.31 5.32
C THR A 131 -1.61 28.87 4.82
N SER A 132 -2.69 28.18 5.14
CA SER A 132 -2.97 26.83 4.64
C SER A 132 -4.34 26.79 4.00
N GLY A 133 -4.47 26.03 2.92
CA GLY A 133 -5.76 25.68 2.33
C GLY A 133 -5.81 24.19 2.02
N PHE A 134 -6.94 23.56 2.33
CA PHE A 134 -7.24 22.23 1.79
C PHE A 134 -7.49 22.32 0.30
N ARG A 135 -7.14 21.27 -0.43
CA ARG A 135 -7.48 21.16 -1.85
C ARG A 135 -8.99 21.07 -2.04
N TYR A 136 -9.66 20.33 -1.16
CA TYR A 136 -11.11 20.09 -1.21
C TYR A 136 -11.80 20.68 0.04
N PRO A 137 -12.91 21.42 -0.13
CA PRO A 137 -13.68 21.97 0.99
C PRO A 137 -14.25 20.91 1.95
N ASP A 138 -14.59 19.73 1.42
CA ASP A 138 -15.15 18.63 2.21
C ASP A 138 -14.13 18.09 3.23
N ASP A 139 -12.84 18.06 2.88
CA ASP A 139 -11.76 17.68 3.81
C ASP A 139 -11.66 18.66 4.97
N ALA A 140 -11.78 19.96 4.68
CA ALA A 140 -11.76 21.01 5.69
C ALA A 140 -12.98 20.91 6.62
N THR A 141 -14.15 20.58 6.07
CA THR A 141 -15.40 20.43 6.83
C THR A 141 -15.44 19.15 7.66
N ASN A 142 -14.82 18.06 7.17
CA ASN A 142 -14.68 16.81 7.91
C ASN A 142 -13.91 17.02 9.23
N GLY A 143 -12.84 17.83 9.20
CA GLY A 143 -12.11 18.24 10.39
C GLY A 143 -11.35 17.12 11.10
N ALA A 144 -11.05 16.00 10.42
CA ALA A 144 -10.14 14.97 10.90
C ALA A 144 -8.67 15.43 10.86
N VAL A 145 -8.30 16.27 9.89
CA VAL A 145 -6.93 16.76 9.73
C VAL A 145 -6.86 18.25 10.03
N SER A 146 -5.80 18.68 10.69
CA SER A 146 -5.50 20.11 10.90
C SER A 146 -4.01 20.38 10.90
N LEU A 147 -3.63 21.58 10.49
CA LEU A 147 -2.24 22.03 10.45
C LEU A 147 -2.01 23.17 11.44
N LYS A 148 -0.84 23.14 12.09
CA LYS A 148 -0.34 24.23 12.94
C LYS A 148 1.08 24.60 12.54
N PHE A 149 1.29 25.89 12.31
CA PHE A 149 2.55 26.49 11.86
C PHE A 149 2.59 27.96 12.30
N PRO A 150 3.77 28.61 12.33
CA PRO A 150 3.86 30.05 12.54
C PRO A 150 3.12 30.84 11.45
N SER A 151 2.27 31.80 11.83
CA SER A 151 1.51 32.61 10.86
C SER A 151 2.36 33.64 10.12
N THR A 152 3.49 34.05 10.71
CA THR A 152 4.46 34.94 10.09
C THR A 152 5.89 34.53 10.41
N ILE A 153 6.81 34.82 9.49
CA ILE A 153 8.26 34.67 9.70
C ILE A 153 9.02 35.84 9.07
N SER A 154 10.06 36.31 9.75
CA SER A 154 11.01 37.28 9.19
C SER A 154 12.31 36.56 8.85
N ILE A 155 12.75 36.70 7.60
CA ILE A 155 13.97 36.06 7.11
C ILE A 155 14.92 37.15 6.61
N PRO A 156 16.14 37.25 7.16
CA PRO A 156 17.15 38.18 6.67
C PRO A 156 17.44 38.01 5.17
N ALA A 157 18.05 39.03 4.58
CA ALA A 157 18.60 38.97 3.24
C ALA A 157 19.53 37.76 3.09
N ASN A 158 19.42 37.04 1.98
CA ASN A 158 20.28 35.90 1.67
C ASN A 158 20.37 34.83 2.79
N SER A 159 19.33 34.67 3.62
CA SER A 159 19.26 33.67 4.69
C SER A 159 18.05 32.72 4.56
N SER A 160 17.94 31.76 5.47
CA SER A 160 16.80 30.84 5.61
C SER A 160 16.40 30.67 7.07
N VAL A 161 15.13 30.36 7.29
CA VAL A 161 14.60 29.93 8.59
C VAL A 161 13.93 28.56 8.43
N SER A 162 14.05 27.72 9.45
CA SER A 162 13.31 26.46 9.54
C SER A 162 12.12 26.64 10.47
N ILE A 163 10.92 26.26 10.01
CA ILE A 163 9.70 26.30 10.81
C ILE A 163 9.09 24.91 10.98
N PRO A 164 8.50 24.61 12.15
CA PRO A 164 7.73 23.39 12.31
C PRO A 164 6.35 23.52 11.65
N VAL A 165 5.95 22.48 10.93
CA VAL A 165 4.60 22.26 10.44
C VAL A 165 4.09 20.99 11.12
N LEU A 166 3.08 21.15 11.98
CA LEU A 166 2.48 20.07 12.75
C LEU A 166 1.14 19.70 12.13
N LEU A 167 1.02 18.45 11.67
CA LEU A 167 -0.22 17.87 11.17
C LEU A 167 -0.84 17.00 12.26
N THR A 168 -2.05 17.34 12.70
CA THR A 168 -2.80 16.55 13.68
C THR A 168 -3.91 15.78 12.98
N ILE A 169 -4.05 14.49 13.32
CA ILE A 169 -5.08 13.59 12.78
C ILE A 169 -5.94 13.09 13.94
N ASP A 170 -7.25 13.36 13.86
CA ASP A 170 -8.26 12.75 14.72
C ASP A 170 -8.82 11.50 14.06
N ALA A 171 -8.30 10.34 14.48
CA ALA A 171 -8.69 9.05 13.96
C ALA A 171 -10.20 8.76 14.05
N SER A 172 -10.94 9.41 14.96
CA SER A 172 -12.38 9.17 15.12
C SER A 172 -13.23 9.76 13.99
N LYS A 173 -12.76 10.84 13.37
CA LYS A 173 -13.45 11.58 12.30
C LYS A 173 -13.08 11.12 10.90
N LEU A 174 -12.07 10.26 10.79
CA LEU A 174 -11.65 9.71 9.50
C LEU A 174 -12.82 9.04 8.76
N PRO A 175 -12.86 9.17 7.43
CA PRO A 175 -13.84 8.49 6.59
C PRO A 175 -13.70 6.97 6.68
N THR A 176 -14.71 6.26 6.18
CA THR A 176 -14.63 4.79 6.02
C THR A 176 -13.65 4.46 4.91
N TRP A 177 -12.78 3.48 5.15
CA TRP A 177 -11.89 2.94 4.13
C TRP A 177 -12.66 1.95 3.24
N ASP A 178 -12.75 2.25 1.94
CA ASP A 178 -13.46 1.42 0.96
C ASP A 178 -12.60 1.04 -0.26
N LEU A 179 -11.29 1.25 -0.15
CA LEU A 179 -10.28 0.80 -1.10
C LEU A 179 -10.06 -0.72 -0.96
N ASN A 180 -9.65 -1.35 -2.05
CA ASN A 180 -9.08 -2.70 -2.09
C ASN A 180 -8.28 -2.86 -3.37
N GLY A 181 -7.25 -3.70 -3.34
CA GLY A 181 -6.45 -3.97 -4.54
C GLY A 181 -7.03 -5.03 -5.47
N GLY A 182 -8.15 -5.67 -5.11
CA GLY A 182 -8.85 -6.65 -5.94
C GLY A 182 -9.76 -5.98 -6.98
N SER A 183 -11.08 -6.21 -6.84
CA SER A 183 -12.10 -5.69 -7.78
C SER A 183 -12.06 -4.17 -8.03
N ARG A 184 -11.54 -3.39 -7.08
CA ARG A 184 -11.44 -1.93 -7.18
C ARG A 184 -10.00 -1.41 -7.24
N GLY A 185 -9.00 -2.27 -7.48
CA GLY A 185 -7.60 -1.83 -7.45
C GLY A 185 -7.26 -0.74 -8.47
N GLY A 186 -8.01 -0.65 -9.57
CA GLY A 186 -7.93 0.43 -10.57
C GLY A 186 -8.71 1.70 -10.27
N ASP A 187 -9.48 1.74 -9.18
CA ASP A 187 -10.46 2.79 -8.92
C ASP A 187 -9.85 4.00 -8.22
N GLY A 188 -8.86 4.61 -8.88
CA GLY A 188 -8.09 5.72 -8.33
C GLY A 188 -8.88 7.01 -8.10
N PHE A 189 -10.19 7.04 -8.38
CA PHE A 189 -11.07 8.15 -7.96
C PHE A 189 -11.40 8.05 -6.47
N ARG A 190 -11.54 6.82 -5.93
CA ARG A 190 -11.86 6.60 -4.51
C ARG A 190 -10.78 7.05 -3.56
N LEU A 191 -9.54 7.12 -4.02
CA LEU A 191 -8.42 7.67 -3.23
C LEU A 191 -8.76 9.06 -2.70
N GLN A 192 -9.49 9.87 -3.50
CA GLN A 192 -9.93 11.20 -3.09
C GLN A 192 -10.79 11.22 -1.82
N GLY A 193 -11.55 10.16 -1.57
CA GLY A 193 -12.44 10.10 -0.40
C GLY A 193 -11.72 9.84 0.92
N VAL A 194 -10.45 9.44 0.86
CA VAL A 194 -9.64 9.04 2.03
C VAL A 194 -8.28 9.75 2.09
N GLU A 195 -7.86 10.41 1.01
CA GLU A 195 -6.71 11.32 0.98
C GLU A 195 -7.10 12.69 1.54
N PHE A 196 -6.24 13.26 2.39
CA PHE A 196 -6.34 14.66 2.81
C PHE A 196 -5.12 15.42 2.28
N ASP A 197 -5.36 16.48 1.53
CA ASP A 197 -4.31 17.21 0.85
C ASP A 197 -4.58 18.72 0.76
N GLY A 198 -3.54 19.48 0.42
CA GLY A 198 -3.63 20.92 0.26
C GLY A 198 -2.29 21.62 0.10
N TYR A 199 -2.29 22.94 0.31
CA TYR A 199 -1.11 23.76 0.16
C TYR A 199 -0.86 24.60 1.43
N LEU A 200 0.42 24.75 1.78
CA LEU A 200 0.88 25.90 2.56
C LEU A 200 1.28 27.00 1.59
N THR A 201 0.70 28.19 1.73
CA THR A 201 1.05 29.37 0.92
C THR A 201 1.94 30.28 1.75
N ILE A 202 3.07 30.69 1.17
CA ILE A 202 4.06 31.57 1.79
C ILE A 202 4.17 32.82 0.90
N SER A 203 3.71 33.96 1.41
CA SER A 203 3.64 35.22 0.65
C SER A 203 4.40 36.33 1.36
N GLY A 204 5.24 37.06 0.63
CA GLY A 204 6.05 38.14 1.20
C GLY A 204 7.07 38.71 0.23
N GLY A 205 7.38 40.01 0.35
CA GLY A 205 8.42 40.67 -0.45
C GLY A 205 8.21 40.61 -1.96
N GLY A 206 6.95 40.53 -2.41
CA GLY A 206 6.55 40.42 -3.82
C GLY A 206 6.37 39.00 -4.34
N ASP A 207 6.78 37.98 -3.58
CA ASP A 207 6.59 36.58 -3.96
C ASP A 207 5.35 36.00 -3.29
N SER A 208 4.73 35.03 -3.97
CA SER A 208 3.74 34.13 -3.38
C SER A 208 4.04 32.73 -3.90
N ILE A 209 4.48 31.85 -3.01
CA ILE A 209 4.84 30.47 -3.33
C ILE A 209 3.97 29.50 -2.55
N HIS A 210 3.91 28.24 -2.97
CA HIS A 210 3.17 27.20 -2.26
C HIS A 210 4.01 25.95 -2.03
N LEU A 211 3.61 25.17 -1.03
CA LEU A 211 4.20 23.89 -0.68
C LEU A 211 3.06 22.87 -0.55
N PRO A 212 2.93 21.91 -1.48
CA PRO A 212 1.89 20.89 -1.39
C PRO A 212 2.14 19.98 -0.19
N TRP A 213 1.08 19.58 0.48
CA TRP A 213 1.10 18.59 1.56
C TRP A 213 0.01 17.55 1.32
N HIS A 214 0.26 16.31 1.74
CA HIS A 214 -0.74 15.24 1.69
C HIS A 214 -0.51 14.19 2.77
N VAL A 215 -1.59 13.52 3.17
CA VAL A 215 -1.61 12.37 4.07
C VAL A 215 -2.70 11.39 3.64
N LEU A 216 -2.46 10.08 3.80
CA LEU A 216 -3.45 9.02 3.54
C LEU A 216 -3.82 8.31 4.85
N PRO A 217 -4.69 8.91 5.68
CA PRO A 217 -5.04 8.34 6.97
C PRO A 217 -6.16 7.30 6.87
N HIS A 218 -6.00 6.19 7.59
CA HIS A 218 -6.95 5.09 7.67
C HIS A 218 -7.31 4.84 9.14
N LYS A 219 -8.60 4.78 9.43
CA LYS A 219 -9.11 4.38 10.76
C LYS A 219 -8.84 2.91 11.03
N ALA A 220 -8.01 2.61 12.03
CA ALA A 220 -7.57 1.25 12.30
C ALA A 220 -8.35 0.54 13.42
N ALA A 221 -8.56 -0.76 13.24
CA ALA A 221 -8.79 -1.72 14.30
C ALA A 221 -7.48 -1.98 15.08
N ASP A 222 -7.62 -2.55 16.27
CA ASP A 222 -6.50 -3.00 17.09
C ASP A 222 -6.80 -4.40 17.61
N VAL A 223 -6.99 -5.34 16.66
CA VAL A 223 -7.23 -6.74 17.01
C VAL A 223 -5.95 -7.32 17.58
N GLN A 224 -6.05 -7.85 18.79
CA GLN A 224 -4.94 -8.49 19.48
C GLN A 224 -5.36 -9.86 19.98
N THR A 225 -4.40 -10.78 19.98
CA THR A 225 -4.47 -12.08 20.66
C THR A 225 -3.57 -12.01 21.89
N PRO A 226 -4.10 -12.10 23.13
CA PRO A 226 -3.30 -12.02 24.34
C PRO A 226 -2.24 -13.13 24.48
N VAL A 227 -2.40 -14.19 23.71
CA VAL A 227 -1.51 -15.36 23.63
C VAL A 227 -1.28 -15.71 22.16
N ASP A 228 -0.13 -16.31 21.89
CA ASP A 228 0.28 -16.86 20.59
C ASP A 228 0.05 -18.38 20.51
N TYR A 229 -0.65 -18.96 21.49
CA TYR A 229 -1.00 -20.37 21.50
C TYR A 229 -2.40 -20.66 22.06
N VAL A 230 -2.93 -21.85 21.74
CA VAL A 230 -4.14 -22.42 22.34
C VAL A 230 -3.82 -23.80 22.88
N ILE A 231 -4.04 -24.02 24.18
CA ILE A 231 -3.96 -25.36 24.79
C ILE A 231 -5.31 -26.05 24.65
N LEU A 232 -5.31 -27.27 24.11
CA LEU A 232 -6.49 -28.10 24.05
C LEU A 232 -6.64 -28.90 25.34
N LYS A 233 -7.88 -29.01 25.83
CA LYS A 233 -8.27 -29.91 26.91
C LYS A 233 -9.41 -30.76 26.40
N ASN A 234 -9.23 -32.09 26.42
CA ASN A 234 -10.18 -33.03 25.81
C ASN A 234 -10.49 -32.68 24.34
N GLY A 235 -9.45 -32.32 23.58
CA GLY A 235 -9.56 -32.00 22.16
C GLY A 235 -10.17 -30.63 21.83
N THR A 236 -10.44 -29.76 22.81
CA THR A 236 -11.01 -28.42 22.58
C THR A 236 -10.28 -27.33 23.38
N GLY A 237 -10.12 -26.14 22.81
CA GLY A 237 -9.55 -24.95 23.43
C GLY A 237 -10.27 -23.66 22.99
N LYS A 238 -9.93 -22.52 23.61
CA LYS A 238 -10.51 -21.22 23.26
C LYS A 238 -9.42 -20.18 23.05
N LEU A 239 -9.52 -19.43 21.97
CA LEU A 239 -8.74 -18.23 21.69
C LEU A 239 -9.63 -17.01 21.90
N THR A 240 -9.13 -16.00 22.61
CA THR A 240 -9.84 -14.71 22.76
C THR A 240 -9.13 -13.65 21.94
N LEU A 241 -9.89 -12.91 21.15
CA LEU A 241 -9.43 -11.75 20.41
C LEU A 241 -10.03 -10.50 21.04
N THR A 242 -9.26 -9.42 21.11
CA THR A 242 -9.66 -8.15 21.72
C THR A 242 -9.46 -7.00 20.75
N ASN A 243 -10.35 -6.00 20.77
CA ASN A 243 -10.24 -4.79 19.93
C ASN A 243 -10.46 -3.53 20.78
N VAL A 244 -9.72 -3.43 21.88
CA VAL A 244 -9.97 -2.43 22.94
C VAL A 244 -9.70 -1.01 22.46
N LEU A 245 -8.61 -0.81 21.70
CA LEU A 245 -8.20 0.51 21.24
C LEU A 245 -8.69 0.84 19.83
N GLY A 246 -9.31 -0.12 19.11
CA GLY A 246 -9.73 0.07 17.73
C GLY A 246 -10.78 1.17 17.55
N LYS A 247 -10.73 1.81 16.38
CA LYS A 247 -11.69 2.84 15.95
C LYS A 247 -12.69 2.32 14.91
N VAL A 248 -12.55 1.06 14.50
CA VAL A 248 -13.51 0.28 13.72
C VAL A 248 -13.64 -1.13 14.29
N ASN A 249 -14.70 -1.85 13.92
CA ASN A 249 -14.80 -3.28 14.22
C ASN A 249 -13.65 -4.01 13.50
N GLY A 250 -12.88 -4.81 14.23
CA GLY A 250 -11.74 -5.51 13.68
C GLY A 250 -12.16 -6.80 13.02
N ARG A 251 -12.30 -6.78 11.69
CA ARG A 251 -12.61 -7.99 10.90
C ARG A 251 -11.38 -8.89 10.84
N PHE A 252 -11.61 -10.19 10.80
CA PHE A 252 -10.55 -11.17 10.69
C PHE A 252 -10.98 -12.39 9.87
N ASP A 253 -9.99 -13.03 9.26
CA ASP A 253 -10.08 -14.32 8.58
C ASP A 253 -9.25 -15.36 9.32
N VAL A 254 -9.72 -16.60 9.35
CA VAL A 254 -9.04 -17.75 9.98
C VAL A 254 -8.62 -18.76 8.91
N PHE A 255 -7.35 -19.15 8.96
CA PHE A 255 -6.74 -20.16 8.10
C PHE A 255 -6.04 -21.21 8.95
N ALA A 256 -5.82 -22.41 8.40
CA ALA A 256 -4.87 -23.34 8.98
C ALA A 256 -3.46 -22.77 8.82
N LEU A 257 -2.74 -22.54 9.93
CA LEU A 257 -1.33 -22.15 9.88
C LEU A 257 -0.50 -23.36 9.46
N THR A 258 0.16 -23.28 8.31
CA THR A 258 0.91 -24.40 7.73
C THR A 258 2.40 -24.15 7.63
N GLY A 259 2.84 -22.89 7.70
CA GLY A 259 4.25 -22.57 7.69
C GLY A 259 4.54 -21.10 8.02
N GLN A 260 5.79 -20.85 8.41
CA GLN A 260 6.31 -19.53 8.75
C GLN A 260 7.74 -19.40 8.23
N SER A 261 8.15 -18.18 7.89
CA SER A 261 9.53 -17.84 7.56
C SER A 261 10.12 -16.87 8.60
N GLY A 262 11.44 -16.83 8.68
CA GLY A 262 12.18 -15.92 9.54
C GLY A 262 12.41 -14.57 8.85
N ARG A 263 12.36 -13.48 9.62
CA ARG A 263 12.52 -12.14 9.06
C ARG A 263 13.89 -11.94 8.42
N ILE A 264 13.91 -11.51 7.16
CA ILE A 264 15.15 -11.16 6.46
C ILE A 264 15.82 -9.97 7.17
N PRO A 265 17.15 -10.04 7.46
CA PRO A 265 17.86 -8.96 8.12
C PRO A 265 17.84 -7.66 7.31
N SER A 266 17.75 -6.52 8.00
CA SER A 266 17.72 -5.19 7.36
C SER A 266 18.94 -4.89 6.47
N SER A 267 20.08 -5.53 6.75
CA SER A 267 21.30 -5.40 5.94
C SER A 267 21.22 -6.06 4.56
N GLN A 268 20.20 -6.88 4.31
CA GLN A 268 19.94 -7.55 3.03
C GLN A 268 18.79 -6.88 2.25
N LEU A 269 18.15 -5.86 2.83
CA LEU A 269 17.07 -5.13 2.17
C LEU A 269 17.65 -4.08 1.20
N PRO A 270 16.97 -3.83 0.06
CA PRO A 270 17.42 -2.84 -0.91
C PRO A 270 17.44 -1.43 -0.33
N GLY A 271 18.45 -0.65 -0.74
CA GLY A 271 18.49 0.79 -0.57
C GLY A 271 17.68 1.53 -1.65
N PRO A 272 17.49 2.85 -1.47
CA PRO A 272 16.83 3.67 -2.48
C PRO A 272 17.58 3.63 -3.82
N GLY A 273 16.90 3.19 -4.88
CA GLY A 273 17.41 3.18 -6.25
C GLY A 273 18.15 1.91 -6.67
N ASP A 274 18.19 0.87 -5.83
CA ASP A 274 18.87 -0.39 -6.14
C ASP A 274 18.19 -1.21 -7.25
N ASN A 275 16.94 -0.87 -7.62
CA ASN A 275 16.15 -1.54 -8.66
C ASN A 275 16.01 -3.06 -8.44
N PHE A 276 15.79 -3.48 -7.19
CA PHE A 276 15.27 -4.80 -6.84
C PHE A 276 14.37 -4.68 -5.61
N ALA A 277 13.42 -5.60 -5.45
CA ALA A 277 12.60 -5.71 -4.26
C ALA A 277 12.92 -7.00 -3.49
N VAL A 278 12.78 -6.95 -2.16
CA VAL A 278 12.83 -8.15 -1.31
C VAL A 278 11.45 -8.35 -0.70
N ILE A 279 10.84 -9.49 -1.02
CA ILE A 279 9.54 -9.91 -0.49
C ILE A 279 9.80 -10.94 0.60
N ASP A 280 9.65 -10.50 1.85
CA ASP A 280 9.95 -11.24 3.08
C ASP A 280 8.66 -11.90 3.62
N LEU A 281 8.51 -13.22 3.42
CA LEU A 281 7.36 -13.98 3.91
C LEU A 281 7.41 -14.05 5.44
N LYS A 282 6.23 -14.10 6.06
CA LYS A 282 6.11 -14.27 7.51
C LYS A 282 5.36 -15.54 7.86
N SER A 283 4.16 -15.68 7.31
CA SER A 283 3.30 -16.84 7.57
C SER A 283 2.43 -17.15 6.37
N VAL A 284 2.17 -18.43 6.16
CA VAL A 284 1.22 -18.92 5.16
C VAL A 284 0.19 -19.84 5.79
N GLY A 285 -1.00 -19.86 5.20
CA GLY A 285 -2.06 -20.73 5.63
C GLY A 285 -3.02 -21.08 4.51
N VAL A 286 -3.90 -22.04 4.78
CA VAL A 286 -4.84 -22.55 3.78
C VAL A 286 -6.20 -22.82 4.40
N ARG A 287 -7.28 -22.65 3.63
CA ARG A 287 -8.63 -23.06 4.03
C ARG A 287 -9.46 -23.51 2.84
N LEU A 288 -10.44 -24.38 3.12
CA LEU A 288 -11.53 -24.73 2.21
C LEU A 288 -12.57 -23.60 2.22
N VAL A 289 -13.10 -23.26 1.05
CA VAL A 289 -14.21 -22.31 0.92
C VAL A 289 -15.29 -22.81 -0.03
N ASP A 290 -16.54 -22.44 0.24
CA ASP A 290 -17.62 -22.52 -0.75
C ASP A 290 -17.51 -21.29 -1.67
N ILE A 291 -17.43 -21.52 -2.97
CA ILE A 291 -17.32 -20.47 -4.00
C ILE A 291 -18.64 -20.24 -4.75
N GLY A 292 -19.73 -20.79 -4.25
CA GLY A 292 -21.07 -20.72 -4.83
C GLY A 292 -21.34 -21.81 -5.86
N GLY A 293 -22.63 -22.00 -6.18
CA GLY A 293 -23.05 -22.96 -7.21
C GLY A 293 -22.75 -24.42 -6.87
N GLY A 294 -22.57 -24.76 -5.58
CA GLY A 294 -22.20 -26.09 -5.12
C GLY A 294 -20.74 -26.48 -5.39
N GLN A 295 -19.88 -25.50 -5.72
CA GLN A 295 -18.46 -25.71 -5.97
C GLN A 295 -17.62 -25.30 -4.75
N PHE A 296 -16.47 -25.96 -4.60
CA PHE A 296 -15.49 -25.65 -3.58
C PHE A 296 -14.24 -25.02 -4.19
N GLY A 297 -13.62 -24.13 -3.41
CA GLY A 297 -12.32 -23.55 -3.67
C GLY A 297 -11.36 -23.74 -2.51
N VAL A 298 -10.09 -23.47 -2.79
CA VAL A 298 -9.04 -23.30 -1.79
C VAL A 298 -8.69 -21.83 -1.72
N GLN A 299 -8.49 -21.33 -0.50
CA GLN A 299 -7.89 -20.03 -0.28
C GLN A 299 -6.56 -20.19 0.43
N PHE A 300 -5.54 -19.54 -0.12
CA PHE A 300 -4.22 -19.44 0.47
C PHE A 300 -4.03 -18.06 1.06
N ALA A 301 -3.75 -18.01 2.35
CA ALA A 301 -3.37 -16.81 3.06
C ALA A 301 -1.86 -16.63 2.99
N VAL A 302 -1.43 -15.42 2.61
CA VAL A 302 -0.04 -14.99 2.64
C VAL A 302 0.07 -13.74 3.51
N ASN A 303 0.94 -13.79 4.52
CA ASN A 303 1.35 -12.64 5.30
C ASN A 303 2.86 -12.44 5.17
N THR A 304 3.28 -11.19 5.07
CA THR A 304 4.67 -10.78 4.88
C THR A 304 5.13 -9.88 6.04
N PHE A 305 6.45 -9.72 6.23
CA PHE A 305 6.98 -8.78 7.22
C PHE A 305 6.87 -7.31 6.76
N GLY A 306 6.84 -7.07 5.45
CA GLY A 306 6.71 -5.75 4.83
C GLY A 306 5.33 -5.53 4.23
N GLU A 307 4.82 -4.31 4.34
CA GLU A 307 3.59 -3.89 3.66
C GLU A 307 3.86 -3.57 2.19
N ARG A 308 2.85 -3.75 1.35
CA ARG A 308 2.87 -3.36 -0.05
C ARG A 308 1.89 -2.22 -0.26
N ALA A 309 2.36 -1.12 -0.84
CA ALA A 309 1.48 0.00 -1.21
C ALA A 309 0.35 -0.46 -2.15
N HIS A 310 0.66 -1.36 -3.08
CA HIS A 310 -0.31 -1.95 -3.99
C HIS A 310 -0.05 -3.46 -4.16
N PRO A 311 -1.07 -4.34 -4.15
CA PRO A 311 -0.83 -5.79 -4.18
C PRO A 311 -0.34 -6.33 -5.54
N ASN A 312 -0.45 -5.56 -6.63
CA ASN A 312 0.13 -5.98 -7.92
C ASN A 312 1.66 -5.99 -7.92
N TYR A 313 2.31 -5.06 -7.21
CA TYR A 313 3.76 -4.84 -7.30
C TYR A 313 4.35 -4.32 -5.98
N PRO A 314 5.59 -4.70 -5.64
CA PRO A 314 6.52 -5.49 -6.43
C PRO A 314 6.46 -7.00 -6.11
N ALA A 315 5.37 -7.51 -5.52
CA ALA A 315 5.28 -8.90 -5.09
C ALA A 315 4.36 -9.76 -5.97
N GLU A 316 4.90 -10.89 -6.40
CA GLU A 316 4.13 -12.06 -6.82
C GLU A 316 4.32 -13.20 -5.82
N PHE A 317 3.23 -13.89 -5.51
CA PHE A 317 3.21 -15.06 -4.66
C PHE A 317 2.88 -16.29 -5.49
N ASP A 318 3.89 -17.10 -5.78
CA ASP A 318 3.75 -18.33 -6.53
C ASP A 318 3.49 -19.50 -5.59
N ILE A 319 2.28 -20.04 -5.67
CA ILE A 319 1.83 -21.16 -4.85
C ILE A 319 1.84 -22.41 -5.72
N TYR A 320 2.96 -23.10 -5.70
CA TYR A 320 3.13 -24.37 -6.41
C TYR A 320 2.35 -25.47 -5.69
N VAL A 321 1.54 -26.23 -6.43
CA VAL A 321 0.66 -27.29 -5.93
C VAL A 321 1.02 -28.61 -6.62
N ASP A 322 1.41 -29.59 -5.81
CA ASP A 322 1.53 -31.00 -6.18
C ASP A 322 0.23 -31.68 -5.74
N SER A 323 -0.65 -31.89 -6.73
CA SER A 323 -2.04 -32.28 -6.52
C SER A 323 -2.21 -33.79 -6.30
N ASN A 324 -1.26 -34.59 -6.78
CA ASN A 324 -1.28 -36.05 -6.70
C ASN A 324 -0.27 -36.62 -5.69
N ASN A 325 0.54 -35.74 -5.08
CA ASN A 325 1.57 -36.03 -4.09
C ASN A 325 2.73 -36.91 -4.60
N ASP A 326 3.11 -36.78 -5.88
CA ASP A 326 4.14 -37.61 -6.53
C ASP A 326 5.57 -37.05 -6.44
N GLY A 327 5.73 -35.79 -6.03
CA GLY A 327 7.04 -35.12 -5.93
C GLY A 327 7.25 -34.00 -6.93
N SER A 328 6.35 -33.86 -7.91
CA SER A 328 6.38 -32.82 -8.91
C SER A 328 5.19 -31.88 -8.73
N PHE A 329 5.39 -30.59 -8.97
CA PHE A 329 4.27 -29.65 -8.96
C PHE A 329 3.49 -29.75 -10.27
N ASP A 330 2.16 -29.82 -10.16
CA ASP A 330 1.24 -29.89 -11.29
C ASP A 330 0.72 -28.50 -11.69
N TYR A 331 0.55 -27.62 -10.70
CA TYR A 331 -0.07 -26.32 -10.88
C TYR A 331 0.68 -25.20 -10.12
N VAL A 332 0.48 -23.97 -10.56
CA VAL A 332 0.83 -22.76 -9.81
C VAL A 332 -0.39 -21.87 -9.67
N VAL A 333 -0.69 -21.45 -8.45
CA VAL A 333 -1.64 -20.37 -8.17
C VAL A 333 -0.86 -19.11 -7.85
N PHE A 334 -1.12 -18.02 -8.56
CA PHE A 334 -0.37 -16.78 -8.36
C PHE A 334 -1.22 -15.53 -8.54
N ASN A 335 -0.75 -14.40 -7.98
CA ASN A 335 -1.41 -13.12 -8.16
C ASN A 335 -0.90 -12.41 -9.43
N PHE A 336 -1.82 -11.83 -10.18
CA PHE A 336 -1.57 -11.20 -11.47
C PHE A 336 -2.42 -9.93 -11.61
N GLU A 337 -1.97 -8.94 -12.38
CA GLU A 337 -2.81 -7.79 -12.71
C GLU A 337 -3.77 -8.13 -13.85
N ASN A 338 -5.07 -7.92 -13.65
CA ASN A 338 -6.05 -8.16 -14.69
C ASN A 338 -5.73 -7.33 -15.95
N GLY A 339 -5.49 -7.99 -17.09
CA GLY A 339 -5.09 -7.32 -18.33
C GLY A 339 -3.59 -7.07 -18.50
N GLY A 340 -2.75 -7.48 -17.55
CA GLY A 340 -1.30 -7.34 -17.62
C GLY A 340 -0.77 -6.06 -16.96
N PHE A 341 0.52 -5.80 -17.14
CA PHE A 341 1.25 -4.79 -16.38
C PHE A 341 0.69 -3.38 -16.51
N GLY A 342 0.24 -2.80 -15.38
CA GLY A 342 -0.27 -1.43 -15.30
C GLY A 342 -1.54 -1.18 -16.13
N ALA A 343 -2.27 -2.24 -16.50
CA ALA A 343 -3.44 -2.16 -17.36
C ALA A 343 -4.71 -1.70 -16.62
N THR A 344 -4.96 -2.23 -15.42
CA THR A 344 -6.24 -2.03 -14.72
C THR A 344 -6.12 -1.76 -13.23
N GLY A 345 -4.96 -1.98 -12.61
CA GLY A 345 -4.80 -1.95 -11.15
C GLY A 345 -5.52 -3.07 -10.40
N GLN A 346 -6.32 -3.92 -11.04
CA GLN A 346 -7.05 -4.99 -10.34
C GLN A 346 -6.16 -6.22 -10.15
N ASN A 347 -5.92 -6.62 -8.90
CA ASN A 347 -5.19 -7.84 -8.58
C ASN A 347 -6.13 -9.05 -8.61
N ILE A 348 -5.73 -10.09 -9.31
CA ILE A 348 -6.46 -11.34 -9.45
C ILE A 348 -5.57 -12.53 -9.11
N SER A 349 -6.15 -13.64 -8.70
CA SER A 349 -5.50 -14.95 -8.62
C SER A 349 -5.83 -15.78 -9.86
N ARG A 350 -4.82 -16.45 -10.42
CA ARG A 350 -4.91 -17.30 -11.60
C ARG A 350 -4.27 -18.65 -11.31
N VAL A 351 -4.72 -19.67 -12.02
CA VAL A 351 -4.12 -21.02 -12.01
C VAL A 351 -3.45 -21.26 -13.35
N TYR A 352 -2.20 -21.72 -13.31
CA TYR A 352 -1.45 -22.20 -14.47
C TYR A 352 -1.14 -23.69 -14.29
N ASP A 353 -1.44 -24.49 -15.30
CA ASP A 353 -1.15 -25.91 -15.36
C ASP A 353 0.24 -26.10 -15.99
N LEU A 354 1.16 -26.66 -15.20
CA LEU A 354 2.56 -26.86 -15.57
C LEU A 354 2.74 -28.03 -16.54
N THR A 355 1.78 -28.95 -16.60
CA THR A 355 1.80 -30.09 -17.54
C THR A 355 1.35 -29.63 -18.93
N THR A 356 0.27 -28.85 -19.00
CA THR A 356 -0.28 -28.37 -20.29
C THR A 356 0.30 -27.04 -20.75
N ASN A 357 1.05 -26.34 -19.90
CA ASN A 357 1.58 -25.00 -20.15
C ASN A 357 0.49 -23.98 -20.51
N ALA A 358 -0.63 -24.00 -19.78
CA ALA A 358 -1.77 -23.14 -20.05
C ALA A 358 -2.43 -22.63 -18.76
N PHE A 359 -3.05 -21.46 -18.86
CA PHE A 359 -3.99 -20.99 -17.84
C PHE A 359 -5.22 -21.90 -17.82
N VAL A 360 -5.63 -22.29 -16.62
CA VAL A 360 -6.83 -23.11 -16.41
C VAL A 360 -7.82 -22.39 -15.51
N GLY A 361 -9.10 -22.65 -15.75
CA GLY A 361 -10.17 -22.17 -14.89
C GLY A 361 -10.49 -20.68 -14.98
N VAL A 362 -11.04 -20.15 -13.88
CA VAL A 362 -11.45 -18.74 -13.76
C VAL A 362 -10.50 -17.98 -12.84
N ALA A 363 -10.42 -16.66 -13.01
CA ALA A 363 -9.78 -15.82 -12.00
C ALA A 363 -10.74 -15.47 -10.88
N PHE A 364 -10.15 -15.24 -9.73
CA PHE A 364 -10.78 -14.56 -8.61
C PHE A 364 -10.06 -13.25 -8.38
N TYR A 365 -10.77 -12.20 -7.97
CA TYR A 365 -10.07 -11.06 -7.39
C TYR A 365 -9.34 -11.51 -6.14
N THR A 366 -8.07 -11.14 -6.02
CA THR A 366 -7.32 -11.35 -4.78
C THR A 366 -7.95 -10.49 -3.71
N ASP A 367 -8.11 -11.06 -2.52
CA ASP A 367 -8.54 -10.28 -1.38
C ASP A 367 -7.29 -9.72 -0.67
N ALA A 368 -6.96 -8.48 -1.01
CA ALA A 368 -5.84 -7.72 -0.52
C ALA A 368 -6.21 -6.23 -0.43
N ASP A 369 -5.71 -5.56 0.59
CA ASP A 369 -5.84 -4.10 0.75
C ASP A 369 -4.64 -3.37 0.14
N LEU A 370 -4.73 -2.05 0.05
CA LEU A 370 -3.58 -1.18 -0.19
C LEU A 370 -2.81 -0.99 1.12
N ASP A 371 -1.52 -0.68 1.02
CA ASP A 371 -0.62 -0.51 2.17
C ASP A 371 -0.73 -1.65 3.21
N SER A 372 -0.77 -2.89 2.74
CA SER A 372 -0.97 -4.08 3.58
C SER A 372 0.03 -5.19 3.28
N ALA A 373 0.37 -5.97 4.31
CA ALA A 373 1.21 -7.16 4.21
C ALA A 373 0.41 -8.45 3.91
N ASN A 374 -0.92 -8.39 3.91
CA ASN A 374 -1.82 -9.54 3.71
C ASN A 374 -2.23 -9.70 2.24
N ALA A 375 -2.37 -10.95 1.80
CA ALA A 375 -3.04 -11.31 0.56
C ALA A 375 -3.74 -12.67 0.71
N ILE A 376 -4.92 -12.81 0.11
CA ILE A 376 -5.64 -14.10 0.03
C ILE A 376 -5.89 -14.41 -1.45
N LEU A 377 -5.27 -15.49 -1.92
CA LEU A 377 -5.42 -15.99 -3.28
C LEU A 377 -6.45 -17.13 -3.28
N THR A 378 -7.37 -17.11 -4.24
CA THR A 378 -8.44 -18.12 -4.35
C THR A 378 -8.27 -18.93 -5.63
N ALA A 379 -8.41 -20.24 -5.55
CA ALA A 379 -8.48 -21.13 -6.72
C ALA A 379 -9.63 -22.12 -6.55
N ARG A 380 -10.24 -22.57 -7.66
CA ARG A 380 -11.24 -23.65 -7.60
C ARG A 380 -10.53 -24.98 -7.43
N LEU A 381 -11.11 -25.89 -6.64
CA LEU A 381 -10.49 -27.20 -6.44
C LEU A 381 -10.41 -27.99 -7.75
N LEU A 382 -11.43 -27.94 -8.60
CA LEU A 382 -11.39 -28.70 -9.86
C LEU A 382 -10.28 -28.23 -10.81
N ASP A 383 -9.91 -26.95 -10.76
CA ASP A 383 -8.86 -26.39 -11.64
C ASP A 383 -7.47 -26.88 -11.22
N LEU A 384 -7.35 -27.42 -10.00
CA LEU A 384 -6.15 -28.00 -9.42
C LEU A 384 -6.21 -29.53 -9.35
N GLY A 385 -7.22 -30.17 -9.96
CA GLY A 385 -7.44 -31.62 -9.82
C GLY A 385 -7.75 -32.07 -8.39
N LEU A 386 -8.16 -31.15 -7.50
CA LEU A 386 -8.40 -31.44 -6.09
C LEU A 386 -9.88 -31.69 -5.79
N THR A 387 -10.11 -32.41 -4.72
CA THR A 387 -11.39 -32.49 -4.00
C THR A 387 -11.15 -32.13 -2.54
N PRO A 388 -12.19 -31.86 -1.73
CA PRO A 388 -12.00 -31.67 -0.29
C PRO A 388 -11.28 -32.85 0.40
N ALA A 389 -11.36 -34.07 -0.14
CA ALA A 389 -10.72 -35.26 0.42
C ALA A 389 -9.29 -35.50 -0.10
N THR A 390 -8.83 -34.74 -1.10
CA THR A 390 -7.50 -34.92 -1.68
C THR A 390 -6.43 -34.39 -0.72
N THR A 391 -5.45 -35.22 -0.39
CA THR A 391 -4.21 -34.78 0.25
C THR A 391 -3.26 -34.29 -0.84
N PHE A 392 -2.81 -33.04 -0.72
CA PHE A 392 -1.88 -32.42 -1.67
C PHE A 392 -0.71 -31.78 -0.93
N ARG A 393 0.36 -31.48 -1.67
CA ARG A 393 1.46 -30.67 -1.19
C ARG A 393 1.46 -29.32 -1.86
N TYR A 394 1.96 -28.31 -1.16
CA TYR A 394 2.19 -27.01 -1.77
C TYR A 394 3.38 -26.28 -1.15
N SER A 395 3.92 -25.34 -1.92
CA SER A 395 5.00 -24.44 -1.51
C SER A 395 4.66 -23.02 -1.97
N VAL A 396 5.06 -22.02 -1.20
CA VAL A 396 4.84 -20.60 -1.50
C VAL A 396 6.19 -19.93 -1.70
N TYR A 397 6.38 -19.33 -2.88
CA TYR A 397 7.55 -18.51 -3.20
C TYR A 397 7.12 -17.06 -3.35
N ALA A 398 7.93 -16.15 -2.83
CA ALA A 398 7.68 -14.71 -2.92
C ALA A 398 8.72 -14.07 -3.84
N CYS A 399 8.25 -13.45 -4.92
CA CYS A 399 9.11 -13.03 -6.02
C CYS A 399 8.92 -11.55 -6.37
N ASP A 400 10.03 -10.89 -6.73
CA ASP A 400 10.05 -9.52 -7.20
C ASP A 400 9.55 -9.46 -8.64
N ASN A 401 8.26 -9.18 -8.81
CA ASN A 401 7.62 -9.16 -10.13
C ASN A 401 7.68 -7.78 -10.83
N TYR A 402 8.46 -6.84 -10.29
CA TYR A 402 8.60 -5.51 -10.86
C TYR A 402 9.97 -5.29 -11.50
N PHE A 403 11.06 -5.68 -10.82
CA PHE A 403 12.40 -5.38 -11.31
C PHE A 403 13.14 -6.61 -11.85
N THR A 404 13.19 -7.70 -11.08
CA THR A 404 14.16 -8.78 -11.33
C THR A 404 13.55 -10.13 -11.74
N GLY A 405 12.31 -10.40 -11.34
CA GLY A 405 11.69 -11.73 -11.45
C GLY A 405 12.23 -12.77 -10.49
N LEU A 406 13.13 -12.40 -9.56
CA LEU A 406 13.76 -13.35 -8.63
C LEU A 406 12.89 -13.57 -7.39
N CYS A 407 12.83 -14.82 -6.95
CA CYS A 407 12.21 -15.18 -5.67
C CYS A 407 13.19 -14.95 -4.52
N THR A 408 12.73 -14.23 -3.50
CA THR A 408 13.58 -13.77 -2.37
C THR A 408 13.32 -14.52 -1.07
N ASP A 409 12.18 -15.20 -0.96
CA ASP A 409 11.83 -16.02 0.19
C ASP A 409 10.87 -17.14 -0.21
N ALA A 410 10.82 -18.21 0.60
CA ALA A 410 9.96 -19.36 0.37
C ALA A 410 9.54 -20.06 1.67
N ILE A 411 8.34 -20.66 1.65
CA ILE A 411 7.88 -21.60 2.68
C ILE A 411 7.38 -22.85 1.93
N GLU A 412 8.05 -23.98 2.14
CA GLU A 412 7.99 -25.11 1.22
C GLU A 412 7.46 -26.41 1.87
N ASN A 413 6.98 -27.31 1.02
CA ASN A 413 6.68 -28.71 1.34
C ASN A 413 5.60 -28.89 2.42
N MET A 414 4.57 -28.04 2.44
CA MET A 414 3.42 -28.21 3.32
C MET A 414 2.48 -29.28 2.76
N THR A 415 2.06 -30.23 3.59
CA THR A 415 1.07 -31.27 3.26
C THR A 415 -0.26 -30.98 3.96
N TYR A 416 -1.36 -31.00 3.20
CA TYR A 416 -2.68 -30.68 3.75
C TYR A 416 -3.83 -31.42 3.04
N THR A 417 -4.92 -31.67 3.77
CA THR A 417 -6.19 -32.18 3.23
C THR A 417 -7.32 -31.25 3.66
N LEU A 418 -7.93 -30.55 2.70
CA LEU A 418 -8.87 -29.44 2.97
C LEU A 418 -10.08 -29.83 3.83
N GLY A 419 -10.67 -30.99 3.57
CA GLY A 419 -11.82 -31.53 4.27
C GLY A 419 -11.46 -32.28 5.56
N THR A 420 -10.17 -32.43 5.88
CA THR A 420 -9.71 -33.07 7.12
C THR A 420 -8.53 -32.29 7.69
N PRO A 421 -8.76 -31.04 8.14
CA PRO A 421 -7.74 -30.24 8.82
C PRO A 421 -7.30 -30.94 10.11
N ARG A 422 -6.12 -30.64 10.65
CA ARG A 422 -5.70 -31.13 11.98
C ARG A 422 -6.48 -30.46 13.11
N TYR A 423 -6.70 -29.17 12.96
CA TYR A 423 -7.47 -28.34 13.90
C TYR A 423 -8.53 -27.54 13.15
N ASN A 424 -9.74 -27.52 13.70
CA ASN A 424 -10.83 -26.71 13.20
C ASN A 424 -11.06 -25.50 14.10
N SER A 425 -11.49 -24.38 13.51
CA SER A 425 -12.01 -23.21 14.22
C SER A 425 -13.53 -23.17 14.16
N SER A 426 -14.18 -22.62 15.18
CA SER A 426 -15.64 -22.45 15.19
C SER A 426 -16.16 -21.45 14.14
N VAL A 427 -15.27 -20.66 13.55
CA VAL A 427 -15.57 -19.67 12.51
C VAL A 427 -14.44 -19.63 11.48
N ALA A 428 -14.76 -19.39 10.21
CA ALA A 428 -13.78 -19.17 9.15
C ALA A 428 -13.38 -17.69 9.01
N ALA A 429 -14.27 -16.78 9.42
CA ALA A 429 -14.05 -15.34 9.48
C ALA A 429 -14.99 -14.74 10.54
N GLY A 430 -14.71 -13.51 10.96
CA GLY A 430 -15.55 -12.81 11.94
C GLY A 430 -15.13 -11.37 12.15
N ALA A 431 -15.66 -10.77 13.21
CA ALA A 431 -15.24 -9.46 13.66
C ALA A 431 -15.14 -9.40 15.19
N VAL A 432 -14.25 -8.55 15.68
CA VAL A 432 -14.16 -8.15 17.08
C VAL A 432 -14.78 -6.76 17.20
N PRO A 433 -15.92 -6.60 17.90
CA PRO A 433 -16.55 -5.30 18.09
C PRO A 433 -15.57 -4.27 18.66
N MET A 434 -15.71 -3.01 18.27
CA MET A 434 -14.97 -1.92 18.93
C MET A 434 -15.12 -1.98 20.44
N LYS A 435 -14.01 -1.83 21.17
CA LYS A 435 -13.97 -1.93 22.64
C LYS A 435 -14.47 -3.27 23.18
N GLY A 436 -14.46 -4.31 22.35
CA GLY A 436 -15.04 -5.61 22.64
C GLY A 436 -14.06 -6.77 22.51
N THR A 437 -14.61 -7.97 22.66
CA THR A 437 -13.89 -9.24 22.52
C THR A 437 -14.73 -10.23 21.74
N THR A 438 -14.04 -11.14 21.03
CA THR A 438 -14.65 -12.29 20.35
C THR A 438 -13.87 -13.54 20.75
N LYS A 439 -14.57 -14.66 20.93
CA LYS A 439 -13.96 -15.95 21.26
C LYS A 439 -14.09 -16.91 20.09
N ILE A 440 -12.98 -17.57 19.75
CA ILE A 440 -12.93 -18.65 18.77
C ILE A 440 -12.72 -19.95 19.54
N THR A 441 -13.54 -20.95 19.28
CA THR A 441 -13.29 -22.30 19.78
C THR A 441 -12.43 -23.05 18.78
N VAL A 442 -11.39 -23.73 19.25
CA VAL A 442 -10.49 -24.55 18.45
C VAL A 442 -10.66 -26.00 18.88
N SER A 443 -10.79 -26.92 17.93
CA SER A 443 -10.95 -28.34 18.23
C SER A 443 -10.09 -29.23 17.34
N THR A 444 -9.67 -30.38 17.85
CA THR A 444 -9.06 -31.44 17.03
C THR A 444 -10.09 -32.05 16.08
N VAL A 445 -9.65 -32.45 14.89
CA VAL A 445 -10.47 -33.23 13.96
C VAL A 445 -9.94 -34.67 13.88
N PRO A 446 -10.81 -35.69 14.01
CA PRO A 446 -10.40 -37.09 13.87
C PRO A 446 -9.67 -37.34 12.53
N GLY A 447 -8.53 -38.04 12.59
CA GLY A 447 -7.69 -38.30 11.41
C GLY A 447 -6.87 -37.10 10.90
N GLY A 448 -7.16 -35.89 11.37
CA GLY A 448 -6.54 -34.66 10.88
C GLY A 448 -5.03 -34.57 11.11
N ALA A 449 -4.49 -35.18 12.16
CA ALA A 449 -3.05 -35.21 12.39
C ALA A 449 -2.29 -35.98 11.30
N ALA A 450 -2.92 -37.00 10.69
CA ALA A 450 -2.34 -37.75 9.58
C ALA A 450 -2.63 -37.08 8.23
N ALA A 451 -3.84 -36.55 8.04
CA ALA A 451 -4.27 -35.96 6.77
C ALA A 451 -3.68 -34.56 6.50
N SER A 452 -3.39 -33.80 7.57
CA SER A 452 -2.92 -32.41 7.50
C SER A 452 -1.75 -32.17 8.48
N PRO A 453 -0.63 -32.90 8.35
CA PRO A 453 0.44 -32.90 9.33
C PRO A 453 1.13 -31.53 9.46
N SER A 454 1.14 -30.72 8.38
CA SER A 454 1.76 -29.40 8.38
C SER A 454 0.96 -28.34 9.11
N GLN A 455 -0.31 -28.58 9.47
CA GLN A 455 -1.06 -27.60 10.25
C GLN A 455 -0.55 -27.55 11.70
N SER A 456 0.16 -26.48 12.06
CA SER A 456 0.66 -26.23 13.41
C SER A 456 -0.33 -25.45 14.28
N GLY A 457 -1.32 -24.80 13.68
CA GLY A 457 -2.36 -24.07 14.40
C GLY A 457 -3.28 -23.24 13.51
N LEU A 458 -3.56 -22.00 13.92
CA LEU A 458 -4.41 -21.05 13.19
C LEU A 458 -3.61 -19.82 12.76
N LEU A 459 -3.77 -19.40 11.51
CA LEU A 459 -3.32 -18.11 11.02
C LEU A 459 -4.52 -17.18 10.97
N LEU A 460 -4.45 -16.08 11.72
CA LEU A 460 -5.43 -15.02 11.71
C LEU A 460 -4.91 -13.87 10.85
N LEU A 461 -5.66 -13.47 9.83
CA LEU A 461 -5.42 -12.23 9.09
C LEU A 461 -6.42 -11.18 9.53
N TYR A 462 -5.95 -10.00 9.92
CA TYR A 462 -6.77 -8.89 10.39
C TYR A 462 -6.96 -7.86 9.27
N ARG A 463 -8.14 -7.24 9.23
CA ARG A 463 -8.45 -6.13 8.32
C ARG A 463 -8.40 -4.81 9.06
N ASP A 464 -8.14 -3.74 8.31
CA ASP A 464 -8.10 -2.37 8.84
C ASP A 464 -7.09 -2.28 10.01
N ALA A 465 -6.06 -3.12 10.02
CA ALA A 465 -5.12 -3.23 11.13
C ALA A 465 -3.98 -2.20 10.98
N ARG A 466 -3.30 -1.92 12.08
CA ARG A 466 -2.10 -1.09 12.03
C ARG A 466 -0.94 -1.86 11.41
N PRO A 467 0.06 -1.16 10.86
CA PRO A 467 1.28 -1.78 10.40
C PRO A 467 1.90 -2.75 11.40
N LYS A 468 2.39 -3.87 10.88
CA LYS A 468 3.07 -4.97 11.62
C LYS A 468 2.18 -5.78 12.56
N VAL A 469 0.91 -5.44 12.71
CA VAL A 469 -0.08 -6.19 13.53
C VAL A 469 -1.25 -6.70 12.70
N GLU A 470 -1.03 -6.92 11.40
CA GLU A 470 -2.08 -7.37 10.47
C GLU A 470 -2.33 -8.88 10.50
N ALA A 471 -1.55 -9.65 11.24
CA ALA A 471 -1.76 -11.09 11.38
C ALA A 471 -1.20 -11.65 12.70
N SER A 472 -1.82 -12.73 13.19
CA SER A 472 -1.29 -13.58 14.28
C SER A 472 -1.17 -15.03 13.82
N ALA A 473 0.00 -15.63 14.05
CA ALA A 473 0.20 -17.08 14.01
C ALA A 473 -0.05 -17.64 15.41
N ILE A 474 -1.06 -18.49 15.55
CA ILE A 474 -1.47 -19.08 16.84
C ILE A 474 -1.19 -20.57 16.82
N THR A 475 -0.22 -21.01 17.61
CA THR A 475 0.14 -22.43 17.72
C THR A 475 -0.91 -23.19 18.52
N VAL A 476 -1.29 -24.39 18.10
CA VAL A 476 -2.20 -25.25 18.88
C VAL A 476 -1.40 -26.34 19.58
N VAL A 477 -1.51 -26.38 20.91
CA VAL A 477 -0.86 -27.36 21.78
C VAL A 477 -1.92 -28.41 22.17
N PRO A 478 -1.88 -29.63 21.58
CA PRO A 478 -2.90 -30.66 21.78
C PRO A 478 -2.93 -31.27 23.17
#